data_AF-A0A0D2TE43-F1
#
_entry.id   AF-A0A0D2TE43-F1
#
_cell.length_a   1.000
_cell.length_b   1.000
_cell.length_c   1.000
_cell.angle_alpha   90.00
_cell.angle_beta   90.00
_cell.angle_gamma   90.00
#
_symmetry.space_group_name_H-M   'P 1'
#
loop_
_entity.id
_entity.type
_entity.pdbx_description
1 polymer ?
#
loop_
_entity_poly.entity_id
_entity_poly.type
_entity_poly.pdbx_seq_one_letter_code
_entity_poly.pdbx_strand_id
1 'polypeptide(L)'
;MNLVNPSDLIRVSLVSSSWHQFVIENGLGKQLCLKLFPEISGIVHTIEMNNLIDTVGHKQNDCDELECLRKNHRIYTLLAQAFNPFVRKDCISEAVIASSTDNYPEESIHNTLEPFDRIDTRASYWSSEGQNNPAVPETLLYKLMTKMCIVTEIHVQPFQGFNSKLSCSSFACPTCL
;
A
#
# COMPACT_ATOMS: atom_id res chain seq x y z
N MET A 1 10.38 -24.59 -8.65
CA MET A 1 9.53 -24.51 -7.43
C MET A 1 8.74 -23.21 -7.51
N ASN A 2 7.41 -23.26 -7.62
CA ASN A 2 6.60 -22.03 -7.73
C ASN A 2 6.27 -21.52 -6.33
N LEU A 3 7.14 -20.66 -5.78
CA LEU A 3 6.89 -19.98 -4.51
C LEU A 3 5.84 -18.90 -4.75
N VAL A 4 4.67 -19.08 -4.15
CA VAL A 4 3.54 -18.14 -4.20
C VAL A 4 3.20 -17.64 -2.80
N ASN A 5 3.38 -18.47 -1.77
CA ASN A 5 3.06 -18.10 -0.40
C ASN A 5 4.35 -17.81 0.41
N PRO A 6 4.49 -16.62 1.03
CA PRO A 6 5.61 -16.31 1.94
C PRO A 6 5.84 -17.35 3.03
N SER A 7 4.79 -18.03 3.50
CA SER A 7 4.91 -19.12 4.48
C SER A 7 5.68 -20.35 3.96
N ASP A 8 5.74 -20.58 2.64
CA ASP A 8 6.51 -21.69 2.08
C ASP A 8 8.01 -21.53 2.31
N LEU A 9 8.52 -20.29 2.28
CA LEU A 9 9.92 -20.00 2.57
C LEU A 9 10.29 -20.27 4.02
N ILE A 10 9.37 -19.98 4.95
CA ILE A 10 9.54 -20.30 6.37
C ILE A 10 9.55 -21.81 6.54
N ARG A 11 8.56 -22.51 5.95
CA ARG A 11 8.46 -23.97 6.04
C ARG A 11 9.71 -24.68 5.53
N VAL A 12 10.23 -24.29 4.36
CA VAL A 12 11.44 -24.92 3.81
C VAL A 12 12.68 -24.59 4.64
N SER A 13 12.78 -23.37 5.19
CA SER A 13 13.87 -22.98 6.09
C SER A 13 13.92 -23.79 7.38
N LEU A 14 12.76 -24.28 7.85
CA LEU A 14 12.67 -25.08 9.08
C LEU A 14 13.06 -26.55 8.88
N VAL A 15 13.26 -27.01 7.63
CA VAL A 15 13.62 -28.41 7.35
C VAL A 15 15.03 -28.73 7.86
N SER A 16 15.99 -27.81 7.67
CA SER A 16 17.36 -27.94 8.20
C SER A 16 18.10 -26.60 8.12
N SER A 17 19.23 -26.50 8.84
CA SER A 17 20.14 -25.35 8.73
C SER A 17 20.67 -25.15 7.30
N SER A 18 20.92 -26.24 6.56
CA SER A 18 21.33 -26.17 5.16
C SER A 18 20.25 -25.58 4.26
N TRP A 19 18.98 -25.94 4.47
CA TRP A 19 17.87 -25.35 3.72
C TRP A 19 17.67 -23.87 4.07
N HIS A 20 17.78 -23.50 5.34
CA HIS A 20 17.72 -22.12 5.75
C HIS A 20 18.82 -21.27 5.08
N GLN A 21 20.05 -21.77 5.11
CA GLN A 21 21.20 -21.12 4.48
C GLN A 21 21.00 -21.01 2.96
N PHE A 22 20.54 -22.08 2.31
CA PHE A 22 20.23 -22.09 0.88
C PHE A 22 19.19 -21.02 0.49
N VAL A 23 18.13 -20.86 1.27
CA VAL A 23 17.09 -19.84 1.05
C VAL A 23 17.66 -18.42 1.10
N ILE A 24 18.60 -18.18 2.03
CA ILE A 24 19.25 -16.89 2.25
C ILE A 24 20.24 -16.59 1.13
N GLU A 25 21.15 -17.50 0.86
CA GLU A 25 22.21 -17.35 -0.16
C GLU A 25 21.63 -17.17 -1.55
N ASN A 26 20.53 -17.87 -1.88
CA ASN A 26 19.86 -17.73 -3.17
C ASN A 26 18.88 -16.55 -3.22
N GLY A 27 18.75 -15.76 -2.14
CA GLY A 27 17.91 -14.58 -2.10
C GLY A 27 16.42 -14.86 -2.35
N LEU A 28 15.92 -16.05 -2.01
CA LEU A 28 14.56 -16.47 -2.37
C LEU A 28 13.48 -15.59 -1.72
N GLY A 29 13.76 -15.03 -0.54
CA GLY A 29 12.90 -14.04 0.12
C GLY A 29 12.75 -12.75 -0.70
N LYS A 30 13.86 -12.24 -1.26
CA LYS A 30 13.85 -11.07 -2.15
C LYS A 30 13.07 -11.36 -3.42
N GLN A 31 13.34 -12.49 -4.06
CA GLN A 31 12.67 -12.89 -5.30
C GLN A 31 11.15 -13.03 -5.10
N LEU A 32 10.71 -13.67 -4.01
CA LEU A 32 9.29 -13.82 -3.72
C LEU A 32 8.63 -12.46 -3.42
N CYS A 33 9.28 -11.62 -2.62
CA CYS A 33 8.74 -10.30 -2.27
C CYS A 33 8.54 -9.43 -3.51
N LEU A 34 9.54 -9.35 -4.40
CA LEU A 34 9.45 -8.59 -5.64
C LEU A 34 8.46 -9.19 -6.65
N LYS A 35 8.27 -10.52 -6.64
CA LYS A 35 7.27 -11.19 -7.47
C LYS A 35 5.84 -10.88 -7.00
N LEU A 36 5.63 -10.78 -5.69
CA LEU A 36 4.32 -10.45 -5.11
C LEU A 36 4.00 -8.97 -5.24
N PHE A 37 5.03 -8.12 -5.19
CA PHE A 37 4.90 -6.66 -5.16
C PHE A 37 5.92 -6.06 -6.14
N PRO A 38 5.66 -6.08 -7.45
CA PRO A 38 6.59 -5.51 -8.43
C PRO A 38 6.81 -4.00 -8.22
N GLU A 39 5.85 -3.29 -7.61
CA GLU A 39 5.87 -1.85 -7.37
C GLU A 39 7.02 -1.43 -6.45
N ILE A 40 7.43 -2.29 -5.51
CA ILE A 40 8.54 -2.00 -4.59
C ILE A 40 9.93 -2.22 -5.23
N SER A 41 10.01 -2.75 -6.45
CA SER A 41 11.29 -3.00 -7.13
C SER A 41 12.08 -1.71 -7.38
N GLY A 42 11.41 -0.59 -7.65
CA GLY A 42 12.06 0.71 -7.82
C GLY A 42 12.60 1.27 -6.50
N ILE A 43 11.84 1.10 -5.41
CA ILE A 43 12.22 1.54 -4.06
C ILE A 43 13.43 0.76 -3.58
N VAL A 44 13.48 -0.54 -3.86
CA VAL A 44 14.61 -1.42 -3.55
C VAL A 44 15.89 -0.92 -4.20
N HIS A 45 15.85 -0.54 -5.48
CA HIS A 45 17.03 -0.02 -6.16
C HIS A 45 17.52 1.30 -5.52
N THR A 46 16.60 2.15 -5.05
CA THR A 46 16.94 3.39 -4.33
C THR A 46 17.48 3.12 -2.92
N ILE A 47 16.95 2.13 -2.18
CA ILE A 47 17.46 1.73 -0.86
C ILE A 47 18.85 1.09 -1.00
N GLU A 48 19.05 0.26 -2.04
CA GLU A 48 20.35 -0.37 -2.36
C GLU A 48 21.38 0.65 -2.85
N MET A 49 20.99 1.67 -3.65
CA MET A 49 21.89 2.74 -4.10
C MET A 49 22.26 3.75 -3.00
N ASN A 50 21.33 4.04 -2.08
CA ASN A 50 21.54 5.06 -1.05
C ASN A 50 22.39 4.57 0.15
N ASN A 51 22.88 3.32 0.14
CA ASN A 51 23.77 2.78 1.16
C ASN A 51 23.36 3.15 2.60
N LEU A 52 22.07 3.01 2.95
CA LEU A 52 21.69 2.99 4.37
C LEU A 52 22.17 1.69 5.07
N ILE A 53 22.79 0.80 4.29
CA ILE A 53 23.67 -0.28 4.71
C ILE A 53 25.03 0.08 4.10
N ASP A 54 25.94 0.61 4.92
CA ASP A 54 27.28 1.05 4.49
C ASP A 54 28.00 -0.03 3.66
N THR A 55 28.22 0.24 2.37
CA THR A 55 29.33 -0.36 1.62
C THR A 55 30.41 0.68 1.41
N VAL A 56 30.98 1.19 2.51
CA VAL A 56 32.22 1.98 2.45
C VAL A 56 33.41 1.03 2.53
N GLY A 57 33.85 0.57 1.36
CA GLY A 57 35.27 0.40 1.02
C GLY A 57 36.19 -0.38 1.98
N HIS A 58 35.70 -1.39 2.69
CA HIS A 58 36.55 -2.27 3.49
C HIS A 58 36.46 -3.70 2.97
N LYS A 59 37.61 -4.36 2.83
CA LYS A 59 37.78 -5.70 2.26
C LYS A 59 36.68 -6.64 2.76
N GLN A 60 35.76 -7.01 1.87
CA GLN A 60 34.63 -7.89 2.15
C GLN A 60 35.18 -9.22 2.66
N ASN A 61 35.03 -9.51 3.96
CA ASN A 61 35.16 -10.88 4.44
C ASN A 61 33.86 -11.62 4.08
N ASP A 62 33.94 -12.90 3.74
CA ASP A 62 32.74 -13.75 3.50
C ASP A 62 31.72 -13.67 4.65
N CYS A 63 32.20 -13.42 5.88
CA CYS A 63 31.35 -13.21 7.06
C CYS A 63 30.44 -11.98 6.94
N ASP A 64 30.93 -10.89 6.34
CA ASP A 64 30.20 -9.63 6.20
C ASP A 64 29.16 -9.73 5.06
N GLU A 65 29.49 -10.46 4.00
CA GLU A 65 28.55 -10.75 2.90
C GLU A 65 27.40 -11.64 3.37
N LEU A 66 27.69 -12.71 4.12
CA LEU A 66 26.64 -13.58 4.65
C LEU A 66 25.72 -12.84 5.63
N GLU A 67 26.27 -11.97 6.48
CA GLU A 67 25.46 -11.14 7.38
C GLU A 67 24.54 -10.18 6.60
N CYS A 68 25.05 -9.59 5.52
CA CYS A 68 24.25 -8.77 4.60
C CYS A 68 23.09 -9.57 3.98
N LEU A 69 23.36 -10.78 3.47
CA LEU A 69 22.33 -11.67 2.91
C LEU A 69 21.27 -12.03 3.96
N ARG A 70 21.67 -12.29 5.21
CA ARG A 70 20.75 -12.55 6.33
C ARG A 70 19.86 -11.35 6.64
N LYS A 71 20.43 -10.14 6.70
CA LYS A 71 19.69 -8.89 6.91
C LYS A 71 18.68 -8.67 5.78
N ASN A 72 19.13 -8.80 4.54
CA ASN A 72 18.27 -8.68 3.36
C ASN A 72 17.14 -9.72 3.39
N HIS A 73 17.46 -10.99 3.62
CA HIS A 73 16.45 -12.05 3.73
C HIS A 73 15.38 -11.72 4.78
N ARG A 74 15.79 -11.22 5.95
CA ARG A 74 14.86 -10.80 7.02
C ARG A 74 13.96 -9.66 6.58
N ILE A 75 14.51 -8.61 5.96
CA ILE A 75 13.75 -7.46 5.48
C ILE A 75 12.71 -7.90 4.44
N TYR A 76 13.12 -8.62 3.39
CA TYR A 76 12.22 -9.02 2.32
C TYR A 76 11.15 -10.01 2.78
N THR A 77 11.48 -10.92 3.72
CA THR A 77 10.49 -11.84 4.28
C THR A 77 9.47 -11.08 5.12
N LEU A 78 9.88 -10.08 5.92
CA LEU A 78 8.97 -9.22 6.67
C LEU A 78 8.07 -8.38 5.75
N LEU A 79 8.63 -7.80 4.68
CA LEU A 79 7.84 -7.06 3.68
C LEU A 79 6.83 -7.97 2.98
N ALA A 80 7.26 -9.15 2.52
CA ALA A 80 6.37 -10.11 1.86
C ALA A 80 5.23 -10.57 2.77
N GLN A 81 5.49 -10.71 4.07
CA GLN A 81 4.46 -11.00 5.07
C GLN A 81 3.53 -9.81 5.33
N ALA A 82 4.07 -8.60 5.49
CA ALA A 82 3.32 -7.40 5.81
C ALA A 82 2.33 -7.02 4.70
N PHE A 83 2.73 -7.25 3.44
CA PHE A 83 1.92 -6.91 2.27
C PHE A 83 1.03 -8.04 1.78
N ASN A 84 1.01 -9.19 2.45
CA ASN A 84 0.31 -10.39 1.99
C ASN A 84 -1.14 -10.08 1.54
N PRO A 85 -1.46 -10.18 0.23
CA PRO A 85 -2.72 -9.69 -0.35
C PRO A 85 -3.93 -10.51 0.11
N PHE A 86 -3.71 -11.72 0.63
CA PHE A 86 -4.76 -12.60 1.13
C PHE A 86 -5.44 -12.08 2.41
N VAL A 87 -4.94 -11.01 3.03
CA VAL A 87 -5.42 -10.55 4.34
C VAL A 87 -6.48 -9.45 4.26
N ARG A 88 -6.57 -8.64 3.18
CA ARG A 88 -7.60 -7.59 3.13
C ARG A 88 -7.85 -7.00 1.74
N LYS A 89 -9.12 -6.84 1.36
CA LYS A 89 -9.55 -6.07 0.18
C LYS A 89 -9.47 -4.56 0.41
N ASP A 90 -9.64 -4.11 1.65
CA ASP A 90 -9.66 -2.69 2.01
C ASP A 90 -8.45 -2.30 2.87
N CYS A 91 -7.73 -1.25 2.49
CA CYS A 91 -6.57 -0.76 3.26
C CYS A 91 -6.92 0.38 4.23
N ILE A 92 -8.15 0.91 4.17
CA ILE A 92 -8.64 2.01 5.00
C ILE A 92 -9.30 1.47 6.28
N SER A 93 -8.99 2.09 7.41
CA SER A 93 -9.54 1.78 8.73
C SER A 93 -10.66 2.71 9.14
N GLU A 94 -10.47 4.02 8.94
CA GLU A 94 -11.43 5.04 9.34
C GLU A 94 -11.24 6.29 8.50
N ALA A 95 -12.34 6.99 8.25
CA ALA A 95 -12.33 8.37 7.79
C ALA A 95 -12.09 9.26 9.01
N VAL A 96 -11.04 10.07 8.97
CA VAL A 96 -10.55 10.83 10.13
C VAL A 96 -11.11 12.25 10.10
N ILE A 97 -10.91 12.95 8.97
CA ILE A 97 -11.21 14.38 8.83
C ILE A 97 -11.62 14.67 7.38
N ALA A 98 -12.51 15.64 7.21
CA ALA A 98 -12.68 16.38 5.97
C ALA A 98 -12.30 17.86 6.16
N SER A 99 -11.96 18.55 5.07
CA SER A 99 -11.84 20.02 5.06
C SER A 99 -13.10 20.72 5.57
N SER A 100 -14.27 20.23 5.16
CA SER A 100 -15.58 20.60 5.66
C SER A 100 -16.57 19.44 5.46
N THR A 101 -17.76 19.52 6.03
CA THR A 101 -18.82 18.52 5.79
C THR A 101 -20.15 19.22 5.85
N ASP A 102 -20.91 19.16 4.74
CA ASP A 102 -22.27 19.71 4.72
C ASP A 102 -23.25 18.72 5.34
N ASN A 103 -24.43 19.22 5.73
CA ASN A 103 -25.58 18.44 6.17
C ASN A 103 -25.21 17.28 7.09
N TYR A 104 -24.41 17.53 8.12
CA TYR A 104 -24.04 16.51 9.09
C TYR A 104 -25.24 16.14 9.99
N PRO A 105 -25.50 14.84 10.25
CA PRO A 105 -24.72 13.65 9.91
C PRO A 105 -25.11 12.96 8.58
N GLU A 106 -26.00 13.55 7.79
CA GLU A 106 -26.56 12.97 6.58
C GLU A 106 -25.49 12.68 5.51
N GLU A 107 -24.56 13.61 5.33
CA GLU A 107 -23.52 13.57 4.28
C GLU A 107 -22.12 13.40 4.89
N SER A 108 -22.02 12.60 5.94
CA SER A 108 -20.81 12.36 6.72
C SER A 108 -19.70 11.66 5.93
N ILE A 109 -18.44 11.93 6.32
CA ILE A 109 -17.25 11.23 5.83
C ILE A 109 -17.31 9.71 6.04
N HIS A 110 -18.09 9.22 7.00
CA HIS A 110 -18.23 7.77 7.23
C HIS A 110 -18.93 7.06 6.07
N ASN A 111 -19.79 7.78 5.34
CA ASN A 111 -20.49 7.24 4.17
C ASN A 111 -19.55 6.88 3.03
N THR A 112 -18.31 7.40 2.99
CA THR A 112 -17.34 7.07 1.92
C THR A 112 -16.65 5.72 2.15
N LEU A 113 -16.79 5.14 3.34
CA LEU A 113 -16.34 3.79 3.64
C LEU A 113 -17.37 2.74 3.26
N GLU A 114 -18.61 3.17 2.98
CA GLU A 114 -19.70 2.30 2.60
C GLU A 114 -19.61 2.00 1.10
N PRO A 115 -19.54 0.72 0.71
CA PRO A 115 -19.34 0.34 -0.70
C PRO A 115 -20.60 0.56 -1.56
N PHE A 116 -21.72 0.95 -0.96
CA PHE A 116 -23.01 1.12 -1.63
C PHE A 116 -23.44 2.58 -1.64
N ASP A 117 -23.92 3.06 -2.79
CA ASP A 117 -24.47 4.42 -2.94
C ASP A 117 -25.73 4.67 -2.09
N ARG A 118 -26.37 3.60 -1.62
CA ARG A 118 -27.58 3.65 -0.83
C ARG A 118 -27.55 2.64 0.31
N ILE A 119 -27.94 3.11 1.48
CA ILE A 119 -28.23 2.29 2.65
C ILE A 119 -29.72 2.45 2.90
N ASP A 120 -30.45 1.34 2.79
CA ASP A 120 -31.91 1.32 2.75
C ASP A 120 -32.47 2.27 1.66
N THR A 121 -33.19 3.32 2.07
CA THR A 121 -33.77 4.34 1.19
C THR A 121 -32.93 5.61 1.09
N ARG A 122 -31.82 5.71 1.82
CA ARG A 122 -31.00 6.92 1.93
C ARG A 122 -29.75 6.79 1.07
N ALA A 123 -29.41 7.87 0.36
CA ALA A 123 -28.15 7.96 -0.35
C ALA A 123 -26.98 8.07 0.65
N SER A 124 -25.92 7.28 0.40
CA SER A 124 -24.70 7.24 1.20
C SER A 124 -23.60 7.93 0.40
N TYR A 125 -23.34 9.18 0.74
CA TYR A 125 -22.26 9.97 0.15
C TYR A 125 -21.73 10.99 1.17
N TRP A 126 -20.58 11.56 0.86
CA TRP A 126 -20.07 12.74 1.55
C TRP A 126 -20.18 13.96 0.63
N SER A 127 -20.45 15.11 1.23
CA SER A 127 -20.34 16.39 0.55
C SER A 127 -19.69 17.45 1.45
N SER A 128 -19.09 18.46 0.83
CA SER A 128 -18.46 19.58 1.52
C SER A 128 -19.41 20.78 1.58
N GLU A 129 -19.20 21.69 2.53
CA GLU A 129 -19.95 22.97 2.58
C GLU A 129 -19.67 23.86 1.36
N GLY A 130 -18.64 23.50 0.59
CA GLY A 130 -18.15 24.25 -0.53
C GLY A 130 -17.26 25.42 -0.12
N GLN A 131 -16.56 25.99 -1.11
CA GLN A 131 -15.70 27.14 -0.91
C GLN A 131 -15.89 28.16 -2.02
N ASN A 132 -16.00 29.43 -1.65
CA ASN A 132 -16.17 30.54 -2.60
C ASN A 132 -14.94 30.70 -3.50
N ASN A 133 -13.76 30.45 -2.94
CA ASN A 133 -12.51 30.46 -3.68
C ASN A 133 -12.25 29.08 -4.31
N PRO A 134 -12.30 28.93 -5.65
CA PRO A 134 -12.08 27.64 -6.31
C PRO A 134 -10.64 27.13 -6.20
N ALA A 135 -9.69 27.96 -5.74
CA ALA A 135 -8.31 27.56 -5.53
C ALA A 135 -8.09 26.78 -4.21
N VAL A 136 -9.09 26.75 -3.33
CA VAL A 136 -9.02 26.00 -2.07
C VAL A 136 -9.51 24.58 -2.32
N PRO A 137 -8.68 23.54 -2.09
CA PRO A 137 -9.09 22.17 -2.31
C PRO A 137 -10.02 21.67 -1.20
N GLU A 138 -10.91 20.76 -1.56
CA GLU A 138 -11.67 19.94 -0.62
C GLU A 138 -10.94 18.60 -0.43
N THR A 139 -10.77 18.16 0.82
CA THR A 139 -9.88 17.04 1.16
C THR A 139 -10.55 16.09 2.15
N LEU A 140 -10.37 14.78 1.93
CA LEU A 140 -10.68 13.72 2.88
C LEU A 140 -9.39 13.05 3.36
N LEU A 141 -9.28 12.86 4.66
CA LEU A 141 -8.16 12.18 5.30
C LEU A 141 -8.62 10.84 5.86
N TYR A 142 -7.95 9.78 5.42
CA TYR A 142 -8.20 8.42 5.87
C TYR A 142 -7.02 7.88 6.66
N LYS A 143 -7.30 7.03 7.64
CA LYS A 143 -6.29 6.24 8.33
C LYS A 143 -6.23 4.86 7.73
N LEU A 144 -5.01 4.38 7.50
CA LEU A 144 -4.77 3.04 7.00
C LEU A 144 -4.86 2.01 8.13
N MET A 145 -5.29 0.79 7.81
CA MET A 145 -5.43 -0.33 8.76
C MET A 145 -4.09 -0.78 9.35
N THR A 146 -3.00 -0.56 8.62
CA THR A 146 -1.65 -0.97 8.99
C THR A 146 -0.70 0.21 8.85
N LYS A 147 0.45 0.13 9.52
CA LYS A 147 1.51 1.15 9.39
C LYS A 147 2.12 1.20 7.98
N MET A 148 1.95 0.14 7.19
CA MET A 148 2.43 0.02 5.83
C MET A 148 1.44 -0.82 5.03
N CYS A 149 0.96 -0.31 3.90
CA CYS A 149 0.15 -1.03 2.93
C CYS A 149 0.54 -0.61 1.53
N ILE A 150 0.30 -1.48 0.55
CA ILE A 150 0.41 -1.13 -0.86
C ILE A 150 -0.99 -0.79 -1.34
N VAL A 151 -1.15 0.41 -1.88
CA VAL A 151 -2.39 0.87 -2.53
C VAL A 151 -2.18 0.67 -4.01
N THR A 152 -2.82 -0.34 -4.59
CA THR A 152 -2.74 -0.62 -6.03
C THR A 152 -3.82 0.13 -6.82
N GLU A 153 -4.99 0.32 -6.21
CA GLU A 153 -6.16 0.92 -6.85
C GLU A 153 -6.90 1.84 -5.86
N ILE A 154 -7.50 2.90 -6.39
CA ILE A 154 -8.37 3.82 -5.65
C ILE A 154 -9.67 3.94 -6.46
N HIS A 155 -10.78 3.53 -5.87
CA HIS A 155 -12.10 3.69 -6.47
C HIS A 155 -12.75 4.96 -5.93
N VAL A 156 -13.10 5.88 -6.83
CA VAL A 156 -13.83 7.10 -6.51
C VAL A 156 -15.13 7.10 -7.29
N GLN A 157 -16.25 7.20 -6.58
CA GLN A 157 -17.58 7.26 -7.16
C GLN A 157 -18.26 8.59 -6.79
N PRO A 158 -18.32 9.56 -7.71
CA PRO A 158 -19.03 10.82 -7.48
C PRO A 158 -20.54 10.59 -7.38
N PHE A 159 -21.20 11.26 -6.44
CA PHE A 159 -22.66 11.23 -6.33
C PHE A 159 -23.32 11.90 -7.55
N GLN A 160 -24.30 11.22 -8.15
CA GLN A 160 -25.08 11.74 -9.27
C GLN A 160 -26.45 12.24 -8.77
N GLY A 161 -26.52 13.53 -8.44
CA GLY A 161 -27.78 14.19 -8.08
C GLY A 161 -28.71 14.35 -9.28
N PHE A 162 -30.02 14.26 -9.06
CA PHE A 162 -31.05 14.35 -10.11
C PHE A 162 -31.09 15.69 -10.87
N ASN A 163 -30.40 16.74 -10.41
CA ASN A 163 -30.37 18.04 -11.05
C ASN A 163 -29.03 18.75 -10.84
N SER A 164 -28.03 18.46 -11.67
CA SER A 164 -27.03 19.46 -12.03
C SER A 164 -26.15 18.95 -13.16
N LYS A 165 -26.18 19.67 -14.28
CA LYS A 165 -25.01 19.86 -15.14
C LYS A 165 -23.91 20.53 -14.30
N LEU A 166 -23.25 19.78 -13.44
CA LEU A 166 -21.95 20.18 -12.92
C LEU A 166 -20.95 19.61 -13.90
N SER A 167 -20.38 20.51 -14.69
CA SER A 167 -19.15 20.27 -15.42
C SER A 167 -18.14 19.66 -14.46
N CYS A 168 -17.92 18.35 -14.59
CA CYS A 168 -16.73 17.71 -14.09
C CYS A 168 -15.57 18.29 -14.91
N SER A 169 -15.09 19.48 -14.53
CA SER A 169 -13.85 20.02 -15.04
C SER A 169 -12.73 19.13 -14.49
N SER A 170 -12.44 18.08 -15.26
CA SER A 170 -11.09 17.58 -15.45
C SER A 170 -10.34 17.17 -14.18
N PHE A 171 -10.72 16.05 -13.57
CA PHE A 171 -9.68 15.18 -13.00
C PHE A 171 -8.93 14.52 -14.17
N ALA A 172 -8.08 15.30 -14.84
CA ALA A 172 -7.03 14.74 -15.66
C ALA A 172 -6.03 14.10 -14.70
N CYS A 173 -6.08 12.77 -14.61
CA CYS A 173 -4.99 11.98 -14.06
C CYS A 173 -3.73 12.30 -14.89
N PRO A 174 -2.67 12.92 -14.32
CA PRO A 174 -1.51 13.35 -15.11
C PRO A 174 -0.60 12.20 -15.58
N THR A 175 -0.95 10.94 -15.37
CA THR A 175 -0.04 9.79 -15.56
C THR A 175 -0.55 8.70 -16.49
N CYS A 176 -1.54 8.97 -17.33
CA CYS A 176 -1.87 8.10 -18.47
C CYS A 176 -1.63 8.85 -19.80
N LEU A 177 -0.37 8.89 -20.23
CA LEU A 177 0.07 9.07 -21.61
C LEU A 177 1.09 7.99 -21.95
#